data_AF-A0AAV5FJ73-F1
#
_entry.id   AF-A0AAV5FJ73-F1
#
_cell.length_a   1.000
_cell.length_b   1.000
_cell.length_c   1.000
_cell.angle_alpha   90.00
_cell.angle_beta   90.00
_cell.angle_gamma   90.00
#
_symmetry.space_group_name_H-M   'P 1'
#
loop_
_entity.id
_entity.type
_entity.pdbx_description
1 polymer ?
#
loop_
_entity_poly.entity_id
_entity_poly.type
_entity_poly.pdbx_seq_one_letter_code
_entity_poly.pdbx_strand_id
1 'polypeptide(L)'
;MADDDDAVLSDVDEDPLPSPSSSPPSSANKTLSQPQPQPDAQQQRLLDLTVELEEERRLRRAAESSLAEHETRFARLKAFAQDVLRKRDELTAEAAASARSLSAAQAEAASSSRALAASQAEAAASARSLAALQAEAATASSMLSSGFERISAKASPSSAPAPLPTSQKYSAGLPAIAYGVLKRANDIVDDLLSQIDAASRDRDRAREQMEHRNYEIAIEVSELEASLSSRATECESLSKTLAQRDAEISDLRDQIASLEGKLDAQRPLLAEQIGCTSKLYDEMREVVKLVDADAASSLSDSVFVWKETDVEESIKVSLEGTKLAYELATMTLNKVGAWVDDKESKVRALEDRVEELLREKEHIGVLLRSALQATTSEVLKVAEDGLREAGIEIGLDERKEHRPGSAEKDEVYTLAGALENTMKESQIKIIELQHLVEALRAESGLLRTRLEGQEKEIGQLRKQIKHLEEKERVANESVEGLMMDITAAEEEIKRWKMAAEEEAEAGRSIEQEFQAQISSLRKELDEAKQVMLELENKLKFKEETAAAAMAARDAAEKSLKLADMRSSRLRERLEELNRQLEESDNRTDSISRSGHRYMCWPWQWLGLNYVRLPPTETDQTSNEMELSEPLII
;
A
#
# COMPACT_ATOMS: atom_id res chain seq x y z
N MET A 1 8.21 8.83 56.84
CA MET A 1 9.63 9.17 56.61
C MET A 1 9.66 10.14 55.44
N ALA A 2 10.70 10.97 55.36
CA ALA A 2 11.03 11.73 54.15
C ALA A 2 11.46 10.72 53.05
N ASP A 3 11.60 11.07 51.77
CA ASP A 3 12.12 12.33 51.24
C ASP A 3 11.19 13.02 50.22
N ASP A 4 11.22 14.36 50.25
CA ASP A 4 10.72 15.25 49.20
C ASP A 4 11.85 15.53 48.20
N ASP A 5 11.52 15.74 46.92
CA ASP A 5 12.35 16.54 46.01
C ASP A 5 11.44 17.17 44.93
N ASP A 6 11.02 18.41 45.18
CA ASP A 6 10.13 19.21 44.32
C ASP A 6 10.86 20.53 43.98
N ALA A 7 11.17 20.74 42.71
CA ALA A 7 12.07 21.80 42.25
C ALA A 7 11.47 22.55 41.04
N VAL A 8 11.28 23.86 41.20
CA VAL A 8 10.44 24.70 40.32
C VAL A 8 11.13 26.04 40.02
N LEU A 9 10.82 26.65 38.86
CA LEU A 9 11.25 28.00 38.38
C LEU A 9 12.72 28.09 37.91
N SER A 10 13.15 28.98 37.00
CA SER A 10 12.53 29.99 36.10
C SER A 10 13.23 29.90 34.71
N ASP A 11 12.82 30.47 33.57
CA ASP A 11 12.16 31.73 33.15
C ASP A 11 13.02 33.01 33.28
N VAL A 12 12.81 33.97 32.34
CA VAL A 12 13.50 35.27 32.01
C VAL A 12 15.01 35.19 31.61
N ASP A 13 15.60 36.03 30.73
CA ASP A 13 15.27 37.36 30.12
C ASP A 13 15.79 37.51 28.65
N GLU A 14 15.39 38.58 27.93
CA GLU A 14 15.89 38.98 26.57
C GLU A 14 16.80 40.24 26.58
N ASP A 15 17.89 40.23 25.76
CA ASP A 15 18.65 41.36 25.12
C ASP A 15 19.16 42.55 26.01
N PRO A 16 20.10 43.48 25.59
CA PRO A 16 20.52 43.85 24.22
C PRO A 16 22.04 44.09 23.96
N LEU A 17 22.38 44.48 22.71
CA LEU A 17 23.71 44.92 22.22
C LEU A 17 24.13 46.34 22.66
N PRO A 18 25.44 46.68 22.74
CA PRO A 18 26.12 47.41 21.63
C PRO A 18 27.64 47.10 21.42
N SER A 19 28.31 47.86 20.53
CA SER A 19 29.67 47.66 19.95
C SER A 19 30.62 48.89 20.23
N PRO A 20 31.83 49.13 19.63
CA PRO A 20 32.57 48.45 18.52
C PRO A 20 34.15 48.36 18.63
N SER A 21 34.81 48.05 17.50
CA SER A 21 36.27 48.07 17.16
C SER A 21 37.10 46.83 17.55
N SER A 22 38.14 46.38 16.81
CA SER A 22 38.79 46.90 15.57
C SER A 22 39.29 45.78 14.60
N SER A 23 39.35 46.07 13.30
CA SER A 23 39.91 45.24 12.19
C SER A 23 41.47 45.17 12.21
N PRO A 24 42.21 44.52 11.26
CA PRO A 24 41.86 43.87 9.97
C PRO A 24 42.61 42.53 9.70
N PRO A 25 42.76 42.03 8.45
CA PRO A 25 41.71 41.69 7.46
C PRO A 25 41.82 40.25 6.90
N SER A 26 40.70 39.70 6.42
CA SER A 26 40.65 38.96 5.14
C SER A 26 39.21 38.94 4.62
N SER A 27 39.06 39.29 3.33
CA SER A 27 37.89 39.18 2.43
C SER A 27 36.68 38.39 2.98
N ALA A 28 35.48 38.94 3.18
CA ALA A 28 34.71 39.94 2.42
C ALA A 28 34.58 39.59 0.91
N ASN A 29 33.39 39.51 0.29
CA ASN A 29 32.08 39.92 0.79
C ASN A 29 30.92 39.10 0.18
N LYS A 30 29.87 38.90 0.99
CA LYS A 30 28.54 38.50 0.56
C LYS A 30 27.81 39.73 0.03
N THR A 31 27.39 39.77 -1.24
CA THR A 31 26.19 40.52 -1.69
C THR A 31 25.70 39.98 -3.04
N LEU A 32 24.42 39.62 -3.05
CA LEU A 32 23.64 39.15 -4.19
C LEU A 32 23.37 40.27 -5.20
N SER A 33 23.62 40.03 -6.50
CA SER A 33 23.04 40.80 -7.62
C SER A 33 23.17 40.00 -8.92
N GLN A 34 22.21 39.10 -9.14
CA GLN A 34 22.19 38.16 -10.28
C GLN A 34 21.09 38.55 -11.27
N PRO A 35 21.43 38.99 -12.50
CA PRO A 35 20.46 39.08 -13.59
C PRO A 35 20.48 37.79 -14.42
N GLN A 36 19.50 36.92 -14.15
CA GLN A 36 18.81 36.06 -15.12
C GLN A 36 19.62 35.27 -16.16
N PRO A 37 19.78 33.96 -15.96
CA PRO A 37 19.28 32.97 -16.93
C PRO A 37 17.79 33.22 -17.21
N GLN A 38 17.26 32.79 -18.36
CA GLN A 38 15.85 33.03 -18.69
C GLN A 38 14.93 32.48 -17.58
N PRO A 39 14.01 33.32 -17.05
CA PRO A 39 13.37 33.05 -15.76
C PRO A 39 12.55 31.77 -15.79
N ASP A 40 11.74 31.58 -16.83
CA ASP A 40 10.66 30.58 -16.88
C ASP A 40 11.13 29.16 -16.52
N ALA A 41 12.27 28.71 -17.02
CA ALA A 41 12.80 27.37 -16.75
C ALA A 41 13.39 27.19 -15.32
N GLN A 42 13.81 28.27 -14.67
CA GLN A 42 14.18 28.22 -13.23
C GLN A 42 12.96 28.46 -12.34
N GLN A 43 12.00 29.28 -12.77
CA GLN A 43 10.70 29.46 -12.13
C GLN A 43 9.96 28.12 -12.08
N GLN A 44 9.85 27.41 -13.20
CA GLN A 44 9.22 26.08 -13.30
C GLN A 44 9.91 25.09 -12.35
N ARG A 45 11.23 24.92 -12.43
CA ARG A 45 11.92 23.94 -11.57
C ARG A 45 11.86 24.28 -10.08
N LEU A 46 11.71 25.56 -9.71
CA LEU A 46 11.44 25.97 -8.33
C LEU A 46 9.97 25.74 -7.94
N LEU A 47 9.02 25.96 -8.86
CA LEU A 47 7.60 25.65 -8.65
C LEU A 47 7.39 24.15 -8.45
N ASP A 48 7.97 23.32 -9.32
CA ASP A 48 7.95 21.86 -9.24
C ASP A 48 8.50 21.39 -7.88
N LEU A 49 9.67 21.88 -7.47
CA LEU A 49 10.25 21.58 -6.15
C LEU A 49 9.41 22.10 -4.98
N THR A 50 8.69 23.23 -5.12
CA THR A 50 7.73 23.66 -4.08
C THR A 50 6.48 22.80 -4.04
N VAL A 51 6.03 22.26 -5.17
CA VAL A 51 4.90 21.30 -5.23
C VAL A 51 5.32 19.97 -4.60
N GLU A 52 6.50 19.42 -4.95
CA GLU A 52 7.04 18.21 -4.30
C GLU A 52 7.22 18.40 -2.78
N LEU A 53 7.70 19.57 -2.33
CA LEU A 53 7.82 19.91 -0.91
C LEU A 53 6.46 20.09 -0.23
N GLU A 54 5.45 20.64 -0.91
CA GLU A 54 4.09 20.76 -0.37
C GLU A 54 3.37 19.42 -0.33
N GLU A 55 3.62 18.52 -1.28
CA GLU A 55 3.15 17.14 -1.29
C GLU A 55 3.84 16.28 -0.22
N GLU A 56 5.15 16.38 -0.05
CA GLU A 56 5.92 15.75 1.03
C GLU A 56 5.34 16.17 2.39
N ARG A 57 5.19 17.48 2.62
CA ARG A 57 4.54 18.01 3.83
C ARG A 57 3.08 17.60 3.97
N ARG A 58 2.34 17.41 2.87
CA ARG A 58 0.94 16.93 2.90
C ARG A 58 0.88 15.46 3.31
N LEU A 59 1.77 14.63 2.79
CA LEU A 59 1.91 13.22 3.18
C LEU A 59 2.39 13.09 4.64
N ARG A 60 3.34 13.93 5.06
CA ARG A 60 3.84 13.97 6.45
C ARG A 60 2.73 14.33 7.44
N ARG A 61 1.97 15.40 7.17
CA ARG A 61 0.79 15.77 7.96
C ARG A 61 -0.30 14.69 7.94
N ALA A 62 -0.48 13.97 6.83
CA ALA A 62 -1.45 12.87 6.74
C ALA A 62 -1.04 11.64 7.57
N ALA A 63 0.27 11.36 7.66
CA ALA A 63 0.82 10.33 8.55
C ALA A 63 0.77 10.76 10.03
N GLU A 64 1.04 12.03 10.33
CA GLU A 64 0.88 12.61 11.68
C GLU A 64 -0.59 12.56 12.12
N SER A 65 -1.55 12.87 11.23
CA SER A 65 -2.98 12.76 11.54
C SER A 65 -3.45 11.32 11.70
N SER A 66 -2.95 10.37 10.90
CA SER A 66 -3.32 8.96 11.07
C SER A 66 -2.73 8.39 12.36
N LEU A 67 -1.49 8.75 12.73
CA LEU A 67 -0.90 8.42 14.04
C LEU A 67 -1.77 8.94 15.18
N ALA A 68 -2.18 10.21 15.16
CA ALA A 68 -3.07 10.80 16.16
C ALA A 68 -4.47 10.13 16.21
N GLU A 69 -5.01 9.71 15.06
CA GLU A 69 -6.22 8.88 15.01
C GLU A 69 -5.99 7.50 15.65
N HIS A 70 -4.86 6.84 15.41
CA HIS A 70 -4.54 5.56 16.04
C HIS A 70 -4.33 5.70 17.56
N GLU A 71 -3.62 6.72 18.03
CA GLU A 71 -3.44 7.03 19.45
C GLU A 71 -4.77 7.34 20.15
N THR A 72 -5.64 8.16 19.54
CA THR A 72 -6.95 8.48 20.12
C THR A 72 -7.90 7.28 20.11
N ARG A 73 -7.86 6.41 19.07
CA ARG A 73 -8.58 5.13 19.06
C ARG A 73 -8.07 4.21 20.17
N PHE A 74 -6.76 4.07 20.34
CA PHE A 74 -6.14 3.29 21.42
C PHE A 74 -6.51 3.81 22.81
N ALA A 75 -6.51 5.13 23.01
CA ALA A 75 -6.94 5.77 24.26
C ALA A 75 -8.42 5.51 24.57
N ARG A 76 -9.32 5.59 23.57
CA ARG A 76 -10.74 5.20 23.71
C ARG A 76 -10.88 3.72 24.10
N LEU A 77 -10.11 2.83 23.47
CA LEU A 77 -10.15 1.38 23.71
C LEU A 77 -9.62 1.01 25.11
N LYS A 78 -8.56 1.69 25.57
CA LYS A 78 -8.03 1.60 26.94
C LYS A 78 -9.02 2.09 27.99
N ALA A 79 -9.70 3.21 27.74
CA ALA A 79 -10.75 3.72 28.62
C ALA A 79 -11.94 2.74 28.68
N PHE A 80 -12.38 2.21 27.54
CA PHE A 80 -13.44 1.19 27.48
C PHE A 80 -13.09 -0.08 28.27
N ALA A 81 -11.84 -0.57 28.16
CA ALA A 81 -11.38 -1.73 28.93
C ALA A 81 -11.39 -1.46 30.46
N GLN A 82 -11.01 -0.26 30.89
CA GLN A 82 -11.10 0.15 32.30
C GLN A 82 -12.55 0.25 32.78
N ASP A 83 -13.46 0.76 31.94
CA ASP A 83 -14.90 0.85 32.21
C ASP A 83 -15.57 -0.54 32.33
N VAL A 84 -15.15 -1.51 31.52
CA VAL A 84 -15.63 -2.90 31.58
C VAL A 84 -15.14 -3.60 32.85
N LEU A 85 -13.86 -3.43 33.22
CA LEU A 85 -13.33 -3.93 34.49
C LEU A 85 -14.05 -3.30 35.69
N ARG A 86 -14.29 -1.98 35.66
CA ARG A 86 -15.03 -1.27 36.69
C ARG A 86 -16.45 -1.81 36.86
N LYS A 87 -17.19 -2.00 35.76
CA LYS A 87 -18.57 -2.55 35.78
C LYS A 87 -18.63 -3.99 36.31
N ARG A 88 -17.61 -4.81 36.04
CA ARG A 88 -17.46 -6.15 36.66
C ARG A 88 -17.30 -6.04 38.18
N ASP A 89 -16.49 -5.10 38.64
CA ASP A 89 -16.18 -4.93 40.07
C ASP A 89 -17.36 -4.31 40.84
N GLU A 90 -18.12 -3.42 40.19
CA GLU A 90 -19.39 -2.90 40.70
C GLU A 90 -20.47 -4.01 40.77
N LEU A 91 -20.67 -4.81 39.71
CA LEU A 91 -21.62 -5.93 39.71
C LEU A 91 -21.29 -7.02 40.74
N THR A 92 -20.01 -7.32 40.97
CA THR A 92 -19.61 -8.29 42.00
C THR A 92 -19.80 -7.74 43.42
N ALA A 93 -19.65 -6.43 43.63
CA ALA A 93 -20.01 -5.77 44.88
C ALA A 93 -21.54 -5.77 45.11
N GLU A 94 -22.35 -5.52 44.08
CA GLU A 94 -23.83 -5.59 44.15
C GLU A 94 -24.33 -7.01 44.42
N ALA A 95 -23.73 -8.04 43.81
CA ALA A 95 -24.03 -9.44 44.12
C ALA A 95 -23.69 -9.78 45.58
N ALA A 96 -22.54 -9.31 46.09
CA ALA A 96 -22.15 -9.49 47.47
C ALA A 96 -23.04 -8.73 48.47
N ALA A 97 -23.58 -7.57 48.09
CA ALA A 97 -24.57 -6.83 48.88
C ALA A 97 -25.93 -7.55 48.89
N SER A 98 -26.38 -8.03 47.73
CA SER A 98 -27.64 -8.77 47.56
C SER A 98 -27.65 -10.08 48.37
N ALA A 99 -26.52 -10.79 48.42
CA ALA A 99 -26.37 -11.98 49.26
C ALA A 99 -26.55 -11.66 50.77
N ARG A 100 -26.11 -10.48 51.23
CA ARG A 100 -26.27 -10.03 52.63
C ARG A 100 -27.71 -9.62 52.94
N SER A 101 -28.39 -8.92 52.04
CA SER A 101 -29.81 -8.57 52.25
C SER A 101 -30.70 -9.82 52.27
N LEU A 102 -30.39 -10.82 51.44
CA LEU A 102 -31.15 -12.06 51.38
C LEU A 102 -30.98 -12.91 52.66
N SER A 103 -29.77 -12.93 53.26
CA SER A 103 -29.57 -13.58 54.57
C SER A 103 -30.22 -12.81 55.73
N ALA A 104 -30.26 -11.47 55.67
CA ALA A 104 -30.99 -10.66 56.64
C ALA A 104 -32.51 -10.91 56.59
N ALA A 105 -33.10 -10.95 55.40
CA ALA A 105 -34.52 -11.28 55.20
C ALA A 105 -34.87 -12.69 55.71
N GLN A 106 -33.97 -13.67 55.54
CA GLN A 106 -34.15 -15.02 56.10
C GLN A 106 -34.10 -15.02 57.65
N ALA A 107 -33.28 -14.17 58.27
CA ALA A 107 -33.25 -13.99 59.72
C ALA A 107 -34.54 -13.34 60.25
N GLU A 108 -35.08 -12.32 59.57
CA GLU A 108 -36.35 -11.69 59.95
C GLU A 108 -37.54 -12.66 59.79
N ALA A 109 -37.57 -13.46 58.73
CA ALA A 109 -38.58 -14.52 58.54
C ALA A 109 -38.53 -15.57 59.67
N ALA A 110 -37.32 -15.96 60.11
CA ALA A 110 -37.12 -16.87 61.24
C ALA A 110 -37.50 -16.27 62.61
N SER A 111 -37.50 -14.94 62.75
CA SER A 111 -38.05 -14.25 63.93
C SER A 111 -39.58 -14.18 63.89
N SER A 112 -40.16 -13.93 62.71
CA SER A 112 -41.60 -13.76 62.50
C SER A 112 -42.39 -15.04 62.75
N SER A 113 -41.83 -16.21 62.39
CA SER A 113 -42.46 -17.51 62.65
C SER A 113 -42.58 -17.83 64.15
N ARG A 114 -41.68 -17.31 64.98
CA ARG A 114 -41.75 -17.47 66.45
C ARG A 114 -42.80 -16.58 67.10
N ALA A 115 -43.07 -15.40 66.54
CA ALA A 115 -44.13 -14.51 67.02
C ALA A 115 -45.54 -15.10 66.81
N LEU A 116 -45.77 -15.75 65.67
CA LEU A 116 -47.07 -16.35 65.34
C LEU A 116 -47.47 -17.52 66.26
N ALA A 117 -46.49 -18.25 66.82
CA ALA A 117 -46.74 -19.37 67.74
C ALA A 117 -47.25 -18.93 69.13
N ALA A 118 -47.02 -17.67 69.53
CA ALA A 118 -47.42 -17.16 70.84
C ALA A 118 -48.87 -16.62 70.90
N SER A 119 -49.54 -16.46 69.75
CA SER A 119 -50.79 -15.69 69.63
C SER A 119 -52.09 -16.53 69.71
N GLN A 120 -52.01 -17.85 69.92
CA GLN A 120 -53.17 -18.76 69.81
C GLN A 120 -53.80 -19.19 71.16
N ALA A 121 -53.49 -18.52 72.26
CA ALA A 121 -53.84 -18.97 73.62
C ALA A 121 -55.04 -18.30 74.29
N GLU A 122 -55.48 -17.09 73.88
CA GLU A 122 -56.51 -16.32 74.60
C GLU A 122 -57.66 -15.85 73.68
N ALA A 123 -58.72 -16.67 73.58
CA ALA A 123 -59.88 -16.38 72.71
C ALA A 123 -61.25 -16.82 73.29
N ALA A 124 -61.44 -16.77 74.62
CA ALA A 124 -62.64 -17.30 75.30
C ALA A 124 -63.33 -16.36 76.32
N ALA A 125 -63.13 -15.04 76.21
CA ALA A 125 -63.80 -14.03 77.05
C ALA A 125 -64.77 -13.10 76.25
N SER A 126 -65.14 -13.52 75.04
CA SER A 126 -65.71 -12.69 73.98
C SER A 126 -67.25 -12.69 73.95
N ALA A 127 -67.88 -11.88 74.80
CA ALA A 127 -69.34 -11.64 74.72
C ALA A 127 -69.78 -10.19 74.98
N ARG A 128 -69.04 -9.40 75.78
CA ARG A 128 -69.39 -7.99 76.10
C ARG A 128 -68.30 -6.97 75.74
N SER A 129 -67.04 -7.40 75.64
CA SER A 129 -65.97 -6.65 74.97
C SER A 129 -66.23 -6.49 73.47
N LEU A 130 -66.89 -7.47 72.85
CA LEU A 130 -67.14 -7.54 71.41
C LEU A 130 -67.82 -6.29 70.84
N ALA A 131 -68.86 -5.75 71.49
CA ALA A 131 -69.60 -4.61 70.95
C ALA A 131 -68.78 -3.30 70.92
N ALA A 132 -67.95 -3.06 71.94
CA ALA A 132 -67.06 -1.89 71.98
C ALA A 132 -65.91 -2.04 70.97
N LEU A 133 -65.30 -3.22 70.92
CA LEU A 133 -64.25 -3.53 69.93
C LEU A 133 -64.78 -3.52 68.50
N GLN A 134 -66.04 -3.91 68.26
CA GLN A 134 -66.70 -3.80 66.96
C GLN A 134 -66.89 -2.33 66.53
N ALA A 135 -67.22 -1.43 67.46
CA ALA A 135 -67.33 0.01 67.16
C ALA A 135 -65.96 0.65 66.86
N GLU A 136 -64.93 0.33 67.64
CA GLU A 136 -63.55 0.75 67.35
C GLU A 136 -63.02 0.16 66.04
N ALA A 137 -63.27 -1.14 65.78
CA ALA A 137 -62.85 -1.81 64.56
C ALA A 137 -63.59 -1.29 63.32
N ALA A 138 -64.89 -0.99 63.42
CA ALA A 138 -65.64 -0.34 62.33
C ALA A 138 -65.09 1.06 62.03
N THR A 139 -64.76 1.84 63.06
CA THR A 139 -64.15 3.16 62.92
C THR A 139 -62.76 3.07 62.27
N ALA A 140 -61.90 2.17 62.78
CA ALA A 140 -60.57 1.93 62.24
C ALA A 140 -60.60 1.38 60.80
N SER A 141 -61.55 0.48 60.49
CA SER A 141 -61.76 -0.07 59.15
C SER A 141 -62.21 1.00 58.15
N SER A 142 -63.17 1.86 58.54
CA SER A 142 -63.62 3.00 57.71
C SER A 142 -62.52 4.05 57.50
N MET A 143 -61.66 4.28 58.51
CA MET A 143 -60.45 5.10 58.34
C MET A 143 -59.46 4.44 57.38
N LEU A 144 -59.21 3.14 57.48
CA LEU A 144 -58.30 2.41 56.60
C LEU A 144 -58.79 2.39 55.16
N SER A 145 -60.06 2.05 54.89
CA SER A 145 -60.58 2.03 53.52
C SER A 145 -60.53 3.43 52.87
N SER A 146 -61.14 4.43 53.51
CA SER A 146 -61.19 5.80 52.98
C SER A 146 -59.83 6.52 53.00
N GLY A 147 -58.85 6.00 53.74
CA GLY A 147 -57.46 6.45 53.74
C GLY A 147 -56.64 5.81 52.62
N PHE A 148 -56.75 4.49 52.43
CA PHE A 148 -56.10 3.79 51.32
C PHE A 148 -56.69 4.20 49.96
N GLU A 149 -57.98 4.52 49.87
CA GLU A 149 -58.58 5.15 48.68
C GLU A 149 -57.89 6.47 48.32
N ARG A 150 -57.55 7.32 49.31
CA ARG A 150 -56.83 8.59 49.07
C ARG A 150 -55.37 8.38 48.69
N ILE A 151 -54.70 7.42 49.31
CA ILE A 151 -53.30 7.07 49.01
C ILE A 151 -53.20 6.44 47.61
N SER A 152 -54.15 5.58 47.24
CA SER A 152 -54.29 5.01 45.90
C SER A 152 -54.61 6.09 44.85
N ALA A 153 -55.49 7.04 45.18
CA ALA A 153 -55.76 8.19 44.33
C ALA A 153 -54.52 9.08 44.13
N LYS A 154 -53.69 9.26 45.17
CA LYS A 154 -52.42 10.01 45.10
C LYS A 154 -51.37 9.31 44.24
N ALA A 155 -51.34 7.97 44.25
CA ALA A 155 -50.50 7.16 43.36
C ALA A 155 -51.02 7.09 41.91
N SER A 156 -52.18 7.68 41.61
CA SER A 156 -52.77 7.71 40.27
C SER A 156 -52.62 9.09 39.63
N PRO A 157 -52.09 9.21 38.40
CA PRO A 157 -51.82 10.50 37.74
C PRO A 157 -53.08 11.27 37.30
N SER A 158 -54.27 10.85 37.73
CA SER A 158 -55.58 11.35 37.26
C SER A 158 -56.46 11.90 38.40
N SER A 159 -55.94 12.02 39.64
CA SER A 159 -56.72 12.46 40.81
C SER A 159 -56.05 13.57 41.62
N ALA A 160 -56.87 14.45 42.21
CA ALA A 160 -56.38 15.50 43.09
C ALA A 160 -56.10 14.94 44.50
N PRO A 161 -54.95 15.26 45.11
CA PRO A 161 -54.58 14.70 46.42
C PRO A 161 -55.48 15.22 47.54
N ALA A 162 -56.31 14.35 48.10
CA ALA A 162 -57.18 14.66 49.24
C ALA A 162 -56.44 14.46 50.58
N PRO A 163 -56.59 15.37 51.56
CA PRO A 163 -55.84 15.29 52.82
C PRO A 163 -56.20 14.07 53.68
N LEU A 164 -55.20 13.54 54.37
CA LEU A 164 -55.33 12.45 55.34
C LEU A 164 -56.05 12.91 56.63
N PRO A 165 -56.70 11.99 57.37
CA PRO A 165 -57.30 12.31 58.67
C PRO A 165 -56.25 12.80 59.68
N THR A 166 -56.61 13.77 60.54
CA THR A 166 -55.66 14.41 61.46
C THR A 166 -55.50 13.67 62.79
N SER A 167 -54.25 13.55 63.25
CA SER A 167 -53.84 12.78 64.44
C SER A 167 -54.57 13.13 65.74
N GLN A 168 -54.94 14.40 65.94
CA GLN A 168 -55.44 14.94 67.23
C GLN A 168 -56.72 14.29 67.79
N LYS A 169 -57.42 13.45 67.03
CA LYS A 169 -58.68 12.80 67.44
C LYS A 169 -58.52 11.34 67.91
N TYR A 170 -57.34 10.74 67.75
CA TYR A 170 -57.16 9.29 67.90
C TYR A 170 -55.88 8.96 68.70
N SER A 171 -55.97 9.08 70.03
CA SER A 171 -54.82 8.90 70.95
C SER A 171 -54.68 7.51 71.56
N ALA A 172 -55.64 6.61 71.33
CA ALA A 172 -55.65 5.24 71.83
C ALA A 172 -56.52 4.32 70.95
N GLY A 173 -56.46 3.01 71.19
CA GLY A 173 -57.33 2.03 70.53
C GLY A 173 -56.99 1.76 69.06
N LEU A 174 -57.85 0.98 68.40
CA LEU A 174 -57.67 0.58 66.98
C LEU A 174 -57.54 1.78 66.01
N PRO A 175 -58.26 2.90 66.16
CA PRO A 175 -58.14 4.06 65.27
C PRO A 175 -56.75 4.73 65.26
N ALA A 176 -56.01 4.69 66.38
CA ALA A 176 -54.65 5.23 66.45
C ALA A 176 -53.66 4.38 65.64
N ILE A 177 -53.82 3.05 65.69
CA ILE A 177 -53.03 2.10 64.88
C ILE A 177 -53.35 2.28 63.39
N ALA A 178 -54.63 2.42 63.04
CA ALA A 178 -55.08 2.71 61.67
C ALA A 178 -54.44 3.98 61.10
N TYR A 179 -54.42 5.07 61.88
CA TYR A 179 -53.71 6.30 61.47
C TYR A 179 -52.21 6.08 61.25
N GLY A 180 -51.53 5.35 62.15
CA GLY A 180 -50.11 5.03 62.01
C GLY A 180 -49.77 4.16 60.80
N VAL A 181 -50.68 3.25 60.40
CA VAL A 181 -50.58 2.47 59.16
C VAL A 181 -50.75 3.36 57.94
N LEU A 182 -51.80 4.19 57.91
CA LEU A 182 -52.07 5.12 56.80
C LEU A 182 -50.93 6.12 56.60
N LYS A 183 -50.34 6.64 57.68
CA LYS A 183 -49.21 7.55 57.55
C LYS A 183 -48.01 6.87 56.88
N ARG A 184 -47.58 5.70 57.37
CA ARG A 184 -46.48 4.95 56.75
C ARG A 184 -46.77 4.57 55.29
N ALA A 185 -48.02 4.20 54.97
CA ALA A 185 -48.42 3.90 53.60
C ALA A 185 -48.37 5.13 52.68
N ASN A 186 -48.71 6.33 53.17
CA ASN A 186 -48.50 7.57 52.43
C ASN A 186 -47.00 7.87 52.27
N ASP A 187 -46.24 7.81 53.36
CA ASP A 187 -44.81 8.14 53.39
C ASP A 187 -44.05 7.23 52.38
N ILE A 188 -44.38 5.93 52.31
CA ILE A 188 -43.86 4.98 51.29
C ILE A 188 -44.28 5.35 49.85
N VAL A 189 -45.51 5.80 49.63
CA VAL A 189 -45.96 6.24 48.29
C VAL A 189 -45.25 7.51 47.85
N ASP A 190 -44.96 8.43 48.77
CA ASP A 190 -44.18 9.64 48.47
C ASP A 190 -42.72 9.30 48.13
N ASP A 191 -42.08 8.38 48.86
CA ASP A 191 -40.74 7.87 48.54
C ASP A 191 -40.71 7.18 47.16
N LEU A 192 -41.73 6.35 46.84
CA LEU A 192 -41.83 5.67 45.54
C LEU A 192 -42.09 6.64 44.39
N LEU A 193 -42.94 7.65 44.58
CA LEU A 193 -43.15 8.71 43.58
C LEU A 193 -41.84 9.50 43.35
N SER A 194 -41.11 9.85 44.41
CA SER A 194 -39.81 10.51 44.29
C SER A 194 -38.75 9.65 43.57
N GLN A 195 -38.81 8.32 43.70
CA GLN A 195 -37.95 7.40 42.94
C GLN A 195 -38.35 7.31 41.47
N ILE A 196 -39.65 7.27 41.17
CA ILE A 196 -40.17 7.31 39.79
C ILE A 196 -39.76 8.62 39.11
N ASP A 197 -39.86 9.75 39.82
CA ASP A 197 -39.44 11.07 39.32
C ASP A 197 -37.91 11.20 39.20
N ALA A 198 -37.11 10.47 39.96
CA ALA A 198 -35.66 10.38 39.72
C ALA A 198 -35.39 9.58 38.44
N ALA A 199 -35.96 8.37 38.34
CA ALA A 199 -35.77 7.48 37.20
C ALA A 199 -36.37 8.00 35.89
N SER A 200 -37.31 8.95 35.91
CA SER A 200 -37.74 9.70 34.72
C SER A 200 -36.66 10.68 34.26
N ARG A 201 -36.21 11.58 35.14
CA ARG A 201 -35.14 12.55 34.87
C ARG A 201 -33.85 11.89 34.37
N ASP A 202 -33.47 10.74 34.94
CA ASP A 202 -32.25 10.03 34.50
C ASP A 202 -32.42 9.36 33.13
N ARG A 203 -33.63 8.85 32.82
CA ARG A 203 -33.96 8.34 31.48
C ARG A 203 -33.99 9.45 30.43
N ASP A 204 -34.48 10.63 30.79
CA ASP A 204 -34.56 11.77 29.88
C ASP A 204 -33.19 12.39 29.61
N ARG A 205 -32.31 12.48 30.63
CA ARG A 205 -30.88 12.79 30.43
C ARG A 205 -30.17 11.80 29.51
N ALA A 206 -30.46 10.50 29.66
CA ALA A 206 -29.88 9.47 28.80
C ALA A 206 -30.37 9.60 27.33
N ARG A 207 -31.62 10.06 27.11
CA ARG A 207 -32.13 10.42 25.78
C ARG A 207 -31.41 11.63 25.21
N GLU A 208 -31.32 12.73 25.97
CA GLU A 208 -30.62 13.96 25.56
C GLU A 208 -29.15 13.69 25.18
N GLN A 209 -28.45 12.86 25.96
CA GLN A 209 -27.07 12.43 25.65
C GLN A 209 -26.99 11.57 24.38
N MET A 210 -27.93 10.64 24.19
CA MET A 210 -28.00 9.80 22.98
C MET A 210 -28.33 10.62 21.73
N GLU A 211 -29.25 11.57 21.84
CA GLU A 211 -29.61 12.51 20.76
C GLU A 211 -28.42 13.41 20.40
N HIS A 212 -27.71 13.96 21.39
CA HIS A 212 -26.50 14.74 21.15
C HIS A 212 -25.42 13.93 20.42
N ARG A 213 -25.15 12.67 20.84
CA ARG A 213 -24.21 11.78 20.13
C ARG A 213 -24.70 11.41 18.72
N ASN A 214 -26.01 11.28 18.51
CA ASN A 214 -26.58 11.02 17.18
C ASN A 214 -26.35 12.22 16.23
N TYR A 215 -26.49 13.46 16.74
CA TYR A 215 -26.17 14.66 15.96
C TYR A 215 -24.67 14.78 15.64
N GLU A 216 -23.78 14.46 16.58
CA GLU A 216 -22.33 14.43 16.32
C GLU A 216 -21.97 13.39 15.25
N ILE A 217 -22.48 12.15 15.37
CA ILE A 217 -22.28 11.09 14.37
C ILE A 217 -22.80 11.52 12.99
N ALA A 218 -23.93 12.22 12.91
CA ALA A 218 -24.46 12.73 11.65
C ALA A 218 -23.55 13.79 11.00
N ILE A 219 -22.84 14.60 11.82
CA ILE A 219 -21.83 15.56 11.33
C ILE A 219 -20.57 14.81 10.87
N GLU A 220 -20.02 13.91 11.69
CA GLU A 220 -18.86 13.08 11.34
C GLU A 220 -19.08 12.31 10.03
N VAL A 221 -20.26 11.70 9.85
CA VAL A 221 -20.64 11.01 8.59
C VAL A 221 -20.73 11.97 7.41
N SER A 222 -21.32 13.16 7.58
CA SER A 222 -21.43 14.16 6.51
C SER A 222 -20.05 14.67 6.04
N GLU A 223 -19.12 14.87 6.98
CA GLU A 223 -17.74 15.28 6.68
C GLU A 223 -16.96 14.15 5.98
N LEU A 224 -17.13 12.90 6.43
CA LEU A 224 -16.56 11.72 5.77
C LEU A 224 -17.10 11.55 4.34
N GLU A 225 -18.41 11.66 4.12
CA GLU A 225 -19.03 11.59 2.78
C GLU A 225 -18.49 12.69 1.85
N ALA A 226 -18.34 13.92 2.34
CA ALA A 226 -17.74 15.02 1.57
C ALA A 226 -16.26 14.74 1.22
N SER A 227 -15.48 14.21 2.17
CA SER A 227 -14.06 13.86 1.93
C SER A 227 -13.90 12.71 0.92
N LEU A 228 -14.80 11.72 0.96
CA LEU A 228 -14.85 10.60 0.02
C LEU A 228 -15.26 11.09 -1.39
N SER A 229 -16.18 12.05 -1.48
CA SER A 229 -16.55 12.68 -2.74
C SER A 229 -15.38 13.44 -3.39
N SER A 230 -14.62 14.23 -2.61
CA SER A 230 -13.39 14.88 -3.11
C SER A 230 -12.41 13.85 -3.66
N ARG A 231 -12.04 12.85 -2.84
CA ARG A 231 -11.09 11.80 -3.23
C ARG A 231 -11.56 10.99 -4.44
N ALA A 232 -12.86 10.77 -4.62
CA ALA A 232 -13.41 10.12 -5.81
C ALA A 232 -13.15 10.96 -7.08
N THR A 233 -13.36 12.28 -7.02
CA THR A 233 -13.07 13.17 -8.15
C THR A 233 -11.58 13.32 -8.43
N GLU A 234 -10.74 13.31 -7.39
CA GLU A 234 -9.28 13.27 -7.50
C GLU A 234 -8.83 11.99 -8.22
N CYS A 235 -9.29 10.81 -7.78
CA CYS A 235 -9.01 9.52 -8.43
C CYS A 235 -9.49 9.47 -9.88
N GLU A 236 -10.66 10.01 -10.21
CA GLU A 236 -11.13 10.15 -11.59
C GLU A 236 -10.21 11.05 -12.43
N SER A 237 -9.72 12.15 -11.88
CA SER A 237 -8.82 13.07 -12.59
C SER A 237 -7.46 12.41 -12.86
N LEU A 238 -6.89 11.73 -11.86
CA LEU A 238 -5.64 10.98 -11.97
C LEU A 238 -5.76 9.85 -13.00
N SER A 239 -6.86 9.08 -12.96
CA SER A 239 -7.16 8.03 -13.94
C SER A 239 -7.21 8.57 -15.37
N LYS A 240 -7.80 9.75 -15.59
CA LYS A 240 -7.82 10.41 -16.91
C LYS A 240 -6.42 10.86 -17.35
N THR A 241 -5.59 11.39 -16.44
CA THR A 241 -4.20 11.76 -16.76
C THR A 241 -3.30 10.55 -17.03
N LEU A 242 -3.49 9.42 -16.34
CA LEU A 242 -2.78 8.17 -16.61
C LEU A 242 -3.15 7.62 -18.00
N ALA A 243 -4.45 7.56 -18.33
CA ALA A 243 -4.89 7.14 -19.66
C ALA A 243 -4.36 8.03 -20.79
N GLN A 244 -4.19 9.34 -20.56
CA GLN A 244 -3.50 10.23 -21.50
C GLN A 244 -2.01 9.89 -21.61
N ARG A 245 -1.31 9.67 -20.50
CA ARG A 245 0.12 9.31 -20.50
C ARG A 245 0.39 7.96 -21.16
N ASP A 246 -0.48 6.97 -20.97
CA ASP A 246 -0.39 5.67 -21.65
C ASP A 246 -0.53 5.82 -23.17
N ALA A 247 -1.40 6.72 -23.64
CA ALA A 247 -1.53 7.05 -25.06
C ALA A 247 -0.28 7.78 -25.60
N GLU A 248 0.21 8.82 -24.89
CA GLU A 248 1.46 9.53 -25.23
C GLU A 248 2.67 8.57 -25.29
N ILE A 249 2.74 7.58 -24.39
CA ILE A 249 3.76 6.53 -24.38
C ILE A 249 3.58 5.55 -25.56
N SER A 250 2.34 5.25 -25.98
CA SER A 250 2.08 4.42 -27.16
C SER A 250 2.54 5.11 -28.44
N ASP A 251 2.19 6.38 -28.63
CA ASP A 251 2.60 7.19 -29.78
C ASP A 251 4.14 7.31 -29.88
N LEU A 252 4.84 7.39 -28.74
CA LEU A 252 6.30 7.41 -28.69
C LEU A 252 6.91 6.03 -29.02
N ARG A 253 6.29 4.92 -28.59
CA ARG A 253 6.73 3.56 -28.97
C ARG A 253 6.59 3.32 -30.47
N ASP A 254 5.48 3.73 -31.07
CA ASP A 254 5.24 3.62 -32.51
C ASP A 254 6.22 4.50 -33.32
N GLN A 255 6.58 5.69 -32.80
CA GLN A 255 7.63 6.52 -33.39
C GLN A 255 9.02 5.86 -33.31
N ILE A 256 9.38 5.24 -32.18
CA ILE A 256 10.65 4.50 -32.02
C ILE A 256 10.70 3.34 -33.01
N ALA A 257 9.67 2.48 -33.06
CA ALA A 257 9.59 1.38 -34.02
C ALA A 257 9.64 1.86 -35.49
N SER A 258 9.08 3.04 -35.79
CA SER A 258 9.17 3.68 -37.11
C SER A 258 10.56 4.23 -37.44
N LEU A 259 11.40 4.53 -36.44
CA LEU A 259 12.79 4.94 -36.63
C LEU A 259 13.72 3.72 -36.72
N GLU A 260 13.51 2.72 -35.88
CA GLU A 260 14.22 1.42 -35.94
C GLU A 260 14.02 0.75 -37.30
N GLY A 261 12.78 0.66 -37.80
CA GLY A 261 12.50 0.11 -39.13
C GLY A 261 13.11 0.91 -40.30
N LYS A 262 13.39 2.21 -40.12
CA LYS A 262 14.14 3.02 -41.10
C LYS A 262 15.65 2.78 -41.01
N LEU A 263 16.18 2.58 -39.81
CA LEU A 263 17.58 2.21 -39.59
C LEU A 263 17.89 0.82 -40.17
N ASP A 264 16.99 -0.15 -39.93
CA ASP A 264 17.06 -1.50 -40.51
C ASP A 264 17.05 -1.46 -42.04
N ALA A 265 16.21 -0.61 -42.65
CA ALA A 265 16.18 -0.42 -44.10
C ALA A 265 17.47 0.22 -44.68
N GLN A 266 18.28 0.91 -43.85
CA GLN A 266 19.57 1.49 -44.27
C GLN A 266 20.75 0.52 -44.13
N ARG A 267 20.69 -0.47 -43.21
CA ARG A 267 21.74 -1.50 -43.04
C ARG A 267 22.16 -2.18 -44.35
N PRO A 268 21.26 -2.70 -45.23
CA PRO A 268 21.68 -3.35 -46.47
C PRO A 268 22.31 -2.39 -47.48
N LEU A 269 21.89 -1.12 -47.52
CA LEU A 269 22.46 -0.11 -48.41
C LEU A 269 23.90 0.23 -48.03
N LEU A 270 24.20 0.30 -46.73
CA LEU A 270 25.55 0.49 -46.22
C LEU A 270 26.45 -0.72 -46.50
N ALA A 271 25.92 -1.94 -46.33
CA ALA A 271 26.64 -3.17 -46.67
C ALA A 271 26.97 -3.25 -48.18
N GLU A 272 26.02 -2.88 -49.05
CA GLU A 272 26.25 -2.79 -50.49
C GLU A 272 27.29 -1.72 -50.85
N GLN A 273 27.20 -0.52 -50.25
CA GLN A 273 28.17 0.56 -50.46
C GLN A 273 29.60 0.13 -50.07
N ILE A 274 29.78 -0.47 -48.88
CA ILE A 274 31.09 -0.96 -48.41
C ILE A 274 31.62 -2.03 -49.39
N GLY A 275 30.77 -2.99 -49.78
CA GLY A 275 31.12 -4.02 -50.76
C GLY A 275 31.52 -3.48 -52.14
N CYS A 276 30.89 -2.40 -52.60
CA CYS A 276 31.29 -1.68 -53.81
C CYS A 276 32.62 -0.92 -53.63
N THR A 277 32.87 -0.29 -52.48
CA THR A 277 34.14 0.40 -52.23
C THR A 277 35.34 -0.54 -52.14
N SER A 278 35.19 -1.74 -51.55
CA SER A 278 36.29 -2.73 -51.57
C SER A 278 36.61 -3.15 -53.01
N LYS A 279 35.60 -3.55 -53.80
CA LYS A 279 35.81 -3.97 -55.20
C LYS A 279 36.55 -2.89 -56.01
N LEU A 280 36.15 -1.62 -55.88
CA LEU A 280 36.81 -0.50 -56.55
C LEU A 280 38.28 -0.34 -56.10
N TYR A 281 38.54 -0.43 -54.80
CA TYR A 281 39.90 -0.34 -54.24
C TYR A 281 40.78 -1.54 -54.65
N ASP A 282 40.22 -2.74 -54.69
CA ASP A 282 40.89 -3.97 -55.09
C ASP A 282 41.19 -3.97 -56.60
N GLU A 283 40.24 -3.56 -57.45
CA GLU A 283 40.46 -3.38 -58.89
C GLU A 283 41.53 -2.31 -59.19
N MET A 284 41.47 -1.16 -58.51
CA MET A 284 42.46 -0.10 -58.70
C MET A 284 43.86 -0.50 -58.21
N ARG A 285 43.96 -1.31 -57.13
CA ARG A 285 45.21 -1.93 -56.67
C ARG A 285 45.84 -2.80 -57.76
N GLU A 286 45.06 -3.63 -58.44
CA GLU A 286 45.57 -4.45 -59.55
C GLU A 286 46.04 -3.60 -60.73
N VAL A 287 45.35 -2.49 -61.07
CA VAL A 287 45.84 -1.56 -62.10
C VAL A 287 47.18 -0.91 -61.70
N VAL A 288 47.37 -0.53 -60.43
CA VAL A 288 48.68 -0.05 -59.95
C VAL A 288 49.74 -1.16 -60.06
N LYS A 289 49.46 -2.41 -59.66
CA LYS A 289 50.41 -3.53 -59.77
C LYS A 289 50.93 -3.76 -61.19
N LEU A 290 50.07 -3.56 -62.20
CA LEU A 290 50.44 -3.71 -63.62
C LEU A 290 51.33 -2.58 -64.16
N VAL A 291 51.32 -1.43 -63.50
CA VAL A 291 52.04 -0.21 -63.93
C VAL A 291 53.31 0.02 -63.10
N ASP A 292 53.23 -0.17 -61.80
CA ASP A 292 54.26 0.08 -60.80
C ASP A 292 54.08 -0.88 -59.60
N ALA A 293 54.72 -2.04 -59.71
CA ALA A 293 54.63 -3.11 -58.71
C ALA A 293 55.21 -2.69 -57.34
N ASP A 294 56.23 -1.83 -57.32
CA ASP A 294 56.84 -1.34 -56.09
C ASP A 294 55.88 -0.40 -55.36
N ALA A 295 55.24 0.54 -56.06
CA ALA A 295 54.20 1.39 -55.48
C ALA A 295 53.01 0.57 -54.96
N ALA A 296 52.57 -0.45 -55.69
CA ALA A 296 51.48 -1.31 -55.25
C ALA A 296 51.80 -2.08 -53.95
N SER A 297 53.06 -2.45 -53.71
CA SER A 297 53.49 -3.14 -52.48
C SER A 297 53.33 -2.29 -51.20
N SER A 298 53.21 -0.96 -51.35
CA SER A 298 53.02 -0.01 -50.23
C SER A 298 51.57 0.17 -49.79
N LEU A 299 50.60 -0.37 -50.54
CA LEU A 299 49.18 -0.18 -50.29
C LEU A 299 48.64 -1.21 -49.28
N SER A 300 48.05 -0.77 -48.16
CA SER A 300 47.42 -1.67 -47.17
C SER A 300 46.42 -2.61 -47.83
N ASP A 301 46.56 -3.92 -47.63
CA ASP A 301 45.53 -4.89 -48.04
C ASP A 301 44.18 -4.59 -47.37
N SER A 302 43.09 -5.08 -47.99
CA SER A 302 41.73 -4.58 -47.75
C SER A 302 41.29 -4.67 -46.28
N VAL A 303 40.80 -3.54 -45.76
CA VAL A 303 40.30 -3.39 -44.38
C VAL A 303 38.75 -3.22 -44.39
N PHE A 304 38.09 -3.56 -45.50
CA PHE A 304 36.67 -3.29 -45.71
C PHE A 304 35.77 -4.44 -45.25
N VAL A 305 35.84 -4.72 -43.95
CA VAL A 305 34.96 -5.69 -43.27
C VAL A 305 33.75 -4.96 -42.71
N TRP A 306 32.57 -5.22 -43.28
CA TRP A 306 31.30 -4.78 -42.69
C TRP A 306 31.03 -5.51 -41.37
N LYS A 307 30.56 -4.78 -40.36
CA LYS A 307 30.11 -5.31 -39.06
C LYS A 307 28.62 -5.06 -38.92
N GLU A 308 27.86 -6.14 -38.92
CA GLU A 308 26.38 -6.14 -38.88
C GLU A 308 25.79 -5.48 -37.61
N THR A 309 26.57 -5.38 -36.53
CA THR A 309 26.12 -4.95 -35.20
C THR A 309 26.11 -3.44 -34.96
N ASP A 310 26.82 -2.64 -35.77
CA ASP A 310 26.95 -1.19 -35.54
C ASP A 310 26.83 -0.41 -36.86
N VAL A 311 25.81 0.45 -36.93
CA VAL A 311 25.51 1.28 -38.10
C VAL A 311 26.39 2.54 -38.13
N GLU A 312 26.80 3.08 -36.99
CA GLU A 312 27.71 4.23 -36.92
C GLU A 312 29.15 3.81 -37.29
N GLU A 313 29.62 2.67 -36.77
CA GLU A 313 30.89 2.07 -37.24
C GLU A 313 30.81 1.72 -38.73
N SER A 314 29.68 1.20 -39.23
CA SER A 314 29.49 0.94 -40.66
C SER A 314 29.55 2.21 -41.53
N ILE A 315 28.89 3.30 -41.10
CA ILE A 315 28.95 4.60 -41.81
C ILE A 315 30.39 5.13 -41.82
N LYS A 316 31.11 5.00 -40.71
CA LYS A 316 32.52 5.41 -40.60
C LYS A 316 33.42 4.59 -41.54
N VAL A 317 33.32 3.26 -41.53
CA VAL A 317 34.07 2.37 -42.43
C VAL A 317 33.76 2.67 -43.91
N SER A 318 32.50 2.96 -44.24
CA SER A 318 32.08 3.39 -45.58
C SER A 318 32.70 4.74 -45.99
N LEU A 319 32.76 5.71 -45.08
CA LEU A 319 33.39 7.02 -45.30
C LEU A 319 34.93 6.94 -45.40
N GLU A 320 35.57 6.05 -44.65
CA GLU A 320 37.01 5.81 -44.73
C GLU A 320 37.38 5.03 -46.00
N GLY A 321 36.57 4.04 -46.40
CA GLY A 321 36.75 3.29 -47.65
C GLY A 321 36.50 4.10 -48.92
N THR A 322 35.48 4.97 -48.95
CA THR A 322 35.28 5.90 -50.08
C THR A 322 36.46 6.87 -50.25
N LYS A 323 37.07 7.34 -49.16
CA LYS A 323 38.29 8.17 -49.22
C LYS A 323 39.50 7.39 -49.74
N LEU A 324 39.78 6.21 -49.17
CA LEU A 324 40.92 5.38 -49.59
C LEU A 324 40.79 4.93 -51.07
N ALA A 325 39.58 4.62 -51.53
CA ALA A 325 39.32 4.34 -52.95
C ALA A 325 39.54 5.57 -53.84
N TYR A 326 39.15 6.78 -53.41
CA TYR A 326 39.41 8.02 -54.14
C TYR A 326 40.91 8.39 -54.18
N GLU A 327 41.61 8.30 -53.06
CA GLU A 327 43.05 8.54 -52.98
C GLU A 327 43.80 7.56 -53.90
N LEU A 328 43.47 6.26 -53.83
CA LEU A 328 44.00 5.25 -54.74
C LEU A 328 43.66 5.56 -56.20
N ALA A 329 42.43 5.97 -56.52
CA ALA A 329 42.04 6.37 -57.88
C ALA A 329 42.93 7.49 -58.44
N THR A 330 43.23 8.53 -57.64
CA THR A 330 44.12 9.62 -58.06
C THR A 330 45.56 9.15 -58.26
N MET A 331 46.06 8.24 -57.41
CA MET A 331 47.38 7.65 -57.59
C MET A 331 47.44 6.78 -58.86
N THR A 332 46.42 5.95 -59.10
CA THR A 332 46.31 5.10 -60.30
C THR A 332 46.31 5.96 -61.56
N LEU A 333 45.53 7.04 -61.59
CA LEU A 333 45.50 7.98 -62.71
C LEU A 333 46.89 8.59 -63.00
N ASN A 334 47.57 9.07 -61.96
CA ASN A 334 48.91 9.65 -62.08
C ASN A 334 49.97 8.62 -62.54
N LYS A 335 49.91 7.38 -62.03
CA LYS A 335 50.83 6.29 -62.40
C LYS A 335 50.60 5.82 -63.84
N VAL A 336 49.34 5.61 -64.22
CA VAL A 336 48.95 5.25 -65.61
C VAL A 336 49.38 6.35 -66.58
N GLY A 337 49.15 7.63 -66.25
CA GLY A 337 49.60 8.77 -67.05
C GLY A 337 51.11 8.77 -67.29
N ALA A 338 51.91 8.71 -66.22
CA ALA A 338 53.37 8.67 -66.33
C ALA A 338 53.90 7.45 -67.10
N TRP A 339 53.20 6.32 -67.05
CA TRP A 339 53.51 5.13 -67.87
C TRP A 339 53.14 5.35 -69.35
N VAL A 340 52.02 6.00 -69.65
CA VAL A 340 51.67 6.37 -71.04
C VAL A 340 52.70 7.34 -71.60
N ASP A 341 53.10 8.37 -70.85
CA ASP A 341 54.14 9.33 -71.26
C ASP A 341 55.48 8.63 -71.55
N ASP A 342 55.89 7.67 -70.70
CA ASP A 342 57.06 6.81 -70.92
C ASP A 342 56.95 6.02 -72.23
N LYS A 343 55.80 5.39 -72.49
CA LYS A 343 55.56 4.62 -73.73
C LYS A 343 55.54 5.53 -74.96
N GLU A 344 54.88 6.68 -74.91
CA GLU A 344 54.84 7.64 -76.02
C GLU A 344 56.20 8.25 -76.32
N SER A 345 57.04 8.48 -75.31
CA SER A 345 58.44 8.91 -75.51
C SER A 345 59.27 7.83 -76.20
N LYS A 346 59.06 6.55 -75.84
CA LYS A 346 59.74 5.40 -76.45
C LYS A 346 59.24 5.09 -77.86
N VAL A 347 57.95 5.28 -78.12
CA VAL A 347 57.37 5.18 -79.47
C VAL A 347 57.97 6.25 -80.37
N ARG A 348 57.96 7.52 -79.96
CA ARG A 348 58.58 8.62 -80.72
C ARG A 348 60.08 8.38 -81.00
N ALA A 349 60.85 7.95 -79.99
CA ALA A 349 62.27 7.63 -80.19
C ALA A 349 62.51 6.45 -81.16
N LEU A 350 61.56 5.51 -81.28
CA LEU A 350 61.59 4.45 -82.28
C LEU A 350 61.15 4.95 -83.67
N GLU A 351 60.16 5.84 -83.74
CA GLU A 351 59.72 6.49 -84.98
C GLU A 351 60.84 7.36 -85.57
N ASP A 352 61.49 8.20 -84.75
CA ASP A 352 62.67 9.00 -85.12
C ASP A 352 63.79 8.12 -85.68
N ARG A 353 64.10 7.01 -85.02
CA ARG A 353 65.15 6.08 -85.47
C ARG A 353 64.74 5.29 -86.73
N VAL A 354 63.45 5.02 -86.93
CA VAL A 354 62.94 4.45 -88.19
C VAL A 354 63.05 5.48 -89.33
N GLU A 355 62.74 6.75 -89.08
CA GLU A 355 62.89 7.82 -90.07
C GLU A 355 64.37 8.06 -90.43
N GLU A 356 65.27 8.02 -89.44
CA GLU A 356 66.72 8.06 -89.65
C GLU A 356 67.20 6.86 -90.50
N LEU A 357 66.78 5.63 -90.18
CA LEU A 357 67.10 4.43 -90.98
C LEU A 357 66.50 4.49 -92.39
N LEU A 358 65.36 5.15 -92.60
CA LEU A 358 64.81 5.41 -93.93
C LEU A 358 65.66 6.41 -94.71
N ARG A 359 66.15 7.49 -94.07
CA ARG A 359 67.11 8.44 -94.69
C ARG A 359 68.45 7.77 -95.00
N GLU A 360 68.99 6.94 -94.10
CA GLU A 360 70.19 6.12 -94.34
C GLU A 360 69.99 5.23 -95.57
N LYS A 361 68.86 4.49 -95.63
CA LYS A 361 68.49 3.63 -96.77
C LYS A 361 68.35 4.43 -98.08
N GLU A 362 67.75 5.61 -98.04
CA GLU A 362 67.62 6.47 -99.23
C GLU A 362 68.97 7.01 -99.69
N HIS A 363 69.84 7.42 -98.77
CA HIS A 363 71.19 7.87 -99.06
C HIS A 363 72.05 6.72 -99.65
N ILE A 364 72.01 5.53 -99.05
CA ILE A 364 72.63 4.31 -99.61
C ILE A 364 72.02 3.99 -100.99
N GLY A 365 70.72 4.17 -101.18
CA GLY A 365 70.05 4.02 -102.47
C GLY A 365 70.52 5.04 -103.52
N VAL A 366 70.83 6.28 -103.13
CA VAL A 366 71.47 7.28 -103.99
C VAL A 366 72.91 6.84 -104.29
N LEU A 367 73.72 6.50 -103.29
CA LEU A 367 75.10 6.05 -103.48
C LEU A 367 75.20 4.81 -104.39
N LEU A 368 74.30 3.83 -104.25
CA LEU A 368 74.24 2.66 -105.13
C LEU A 368 73.81 3.03 -106.56
N ARG A 369 72.82 3.93 -106.72
CA ARG A 369 72.48 4.47 -108.06
C ARG A 369 73.66 5.22 -108.65
N SER A 370 74.36 6.05 -107.89
CA SER A 370 75.54 6.79 -108.32
C SER A 370 76.74 5.89 -108.59
N ALA A 371 76.90 4.75 -107.92
CA ALA A 371 77.94 3.76 -108.19
C ALA A 371 77.64 2.94 -109.47
N LEU A 372 76.39 2.55 -109.68
CA LEU A 372 75.93 1.94 -110.95
C LEU A 372 75.99 2.94 -112.11
N GLN A 373 75.70 4.21 -111.84
CA GLN A 373 75.87 5.30 -112.79
C GLN A 373 77.35 5.64 -113.00
N ALA A 374 78.22 5.42 -112.01
CA ALA A 374 79.67 5.57 -112.14
C ALA A 374 80.24 4.46 -113.03
N THR A 375 79.90 3.19 -112.82
CA THR A 375 80.39 2.09 -113.68
C THR A 375 79.83 2.17 -115.10
N THR A 376 78.59 2.61 -115.29
CA THR A 376 78.09 2.95 -116.63
C THR A 376 78.73 4.23 -117.18
N SER A 377 79.12 5.21 -116.35
CA SER A 377 79.93 6.35 -116.77
C SER A 377 81.38 5.99 -117.10
N GLU A 378 81.92 4.90 -116.57
CA GLU A 378 83.25 4.38 -116.92
C GLU A 378 83.20 3.62 -118.24
N VAL A 379 82.16 2.83 -118.48
CA VAL A 379 81.86 2.26 -119.80
C VAL A 379 81.61 3.37 -120.83
N LEU A 380 80.90 4.45 -120.45
CA LEU A 380 80.75 5.64 -121.30
C LEU A 380 82.06 6.42 -121.43
N LYS A 381 82.94 6.49 -120.42
CA LYS A 381 84.26 7.13 -120.52
C LYS A 381 85.21 6.38 -121.43
N VAL A 382 85.11 5.05 -121.51
CA VAL A 382 85.83 4.28 -122.55
C VAL A 382 85.34 4.67 -123.97
N ALA A 383 84.08 5.11 -124.12
CA ALA A 383 83.61 5.73 -125.37
C ALA A 383 83.93 7.24 -125.47
N GLU A 384 84.00 7.97 -124.35
CA GLU A 384 84.26 9.41 -124.26
C GLU A 384 85.74 9.74 -124.44
N ASP A 385 86.66 8.85 -124.05
CA ASP A 385 88.08 8.88 -124.44
C ASP A 385 88.24 8.61 -125.95
N GLY A 386 87.36 7.78 -126.53
CA GLY A 386 87.20 7.65 -127.98
C GLY A 386 86.65 8.92 -128.66
N LEU A 387 85.99 9.83 -127.92
CA LEU A 387 85.65 11.19 -128.36
C LEU A 387 86.69 12.24 -127.92
N ARG A 388 87.60 11.92 -126.99
CA ARG A 388 88.73 12.77 -126.60
C ARG A 388 89.81 12.76 -127.69
N GLU A 389 89.90 11.68 -128.45
CA GLU A 389 90.60 11.63 -129.75
C GLU A 389 89.95 12.56 -130.81
N ALA A 390 88.73 13.07 -130.57
CA ALA A 390 88.07 14.11 -131.39
C ALA A 390 88.05 15.53 -130.75
N GLY A 391 88.70 15.72 -129.60
CA GLY A 391 89.25 17.01 -129.12
C GLY A 391 88.30 18.20 -128.89
N ILE A 392 87.65 18.25 -127.72
CA ILE A 392 86.99 19.48 -127.18
C ILE A 392 87.30 19.62 -125.68
N GLU A 393 87.69 20.82 -125.23
CA GLU A 393 87.99 21.20 -123.84
C GLU A 393 87.05 22.32 -123.32
N ILE A 394 87.05 22.56 -121.99
CA ILE A 394 86.60 23.74 -121.17
C ILE A 394 86.10 23.20 -119.80
N GLY A 395 86.35 23.80 -118.62
CA GLY A 395 87.22 24.93 -118.23
C GLY A 395 86.68 25.73 -117.01
N LEU A 396 87.57 26.27 -116.16
CA LEU A 396 87.37 27.21 -115.01
C LEU A 396 86.83 26.57 -113.69
N ASP A 397 87.30 26.85 -112.45
CA ASP A 397 87.83 28.03 -111.68
C ASP A 397 86.76 29.04 -111.17
N GLU A 398 86.87 29.71 -110.00
CA GLU A 398 87.49 29.47 -108.66
C GLU A 398 87.01 30.61 -107.68
N ARG A 399 87.34 30.58 -106.36
CA ARG A 399 87.45 31.73 -105.39
C ARG A 399 86.18 32.43 -104.81
N LYS A 400 86.05 32.66 -103.47
CA LYS A 400 86.58 33.70 -102.49
C LYS A 400 85.87 35.09 -102.59
N GLU A 401 85.76 36.00 -101.60
CA GLU A 401 86.07 36.06 -100.14
C GLU A 401 85.39 37.27 -99.41
N HIS A 402 85.30 37.21 -98.07
CA HIS A 402 85.40 38.30 -97.05
C HIS A 402 84.34 39.44 -96.82
N ARG A 403 84.09 39.62 -95.50
CA ARG A 403 83.78 40.80 -94.61
C ARG A 403 84.38 42.20 -94.99
N PRO A 404 84.14 43.30 -94.22
CA PRO A 404 83.02 43.71 -93.30
C PRO A 404 82.65 45.25 -93.34
N GLY A 405 81.76 45.75 -92.45
CA GLY A 405 82.00 47.07 -91.79
C GLY A 405 80.83 48.02 -91.38
N SER A 406 80.92 48.55 -90.14
CA SER A 406 80.33 49.79 -89.55
C SER A 406 78.80 49.96 -89.36
N ALA A 407 78.37 50.18 -88.10
CA ALA A 407 77.01 50.64 -87.72
C ALA A 407 76.85 51.33 -86.33
N GLU A 408 77.93 51.60 -85.57
CA GLU A 408 77.96 51.86 -84.09
C GLU A 408 77.17 53.09 -83.53
N LYS A 409 76.30 53.76 -84.31
CA LYS A 409 75.56 54.96 -83.84
C LYS A 409 74.04 54.78 -83.69
N ASP A 410 73.42 53.82 -84.38
CA ASP A 410 72.01 53.45 -84.11
C ASP A 410 71.89 52.61 -82.82
N GLU A 411 72.96 51.90 -82.45
CA GLU A 411 73.03 51.00 -81.29
C GLU A 411 72.76 51.72 -79.97
N VAL A 412 73.22 52.97 -79.81
CA VAL A 412 73.05 53.75 -78.57
C VAL A 412 71.60 54.20 -78.37
N TYR A 413 70.92 54.63 -79.43
CA TYR A 413 69.50 55.03 -79.35
C TYR A 413 68.57 53.83 -79.19
N THR A 414 68.88 52.70 -79.83
CA THR A 414 68.14 51.45 -79.63
C THR A 414 68.36 50.85 -78.23
N LEU A 415 69.57 50.92 -77.67
CA LEU A 415 69.83 50.57 -76.26
C LEU A 415 69.08 51.48 -75.28
N ALA A 416 69.03 52.79 -75.54
CA ALA A 416 68.26 53.71 -74.70
C ALA A 416 66.75 53.40 -74.70
N GLY A 417 66.17 53.12 -75.87
CA GLY A 417 64.78 52.69 -75.99
C GLY A 417 64.50 51.33 -75.34
N ALA A 418 65.44 50.38 -75.43
CA ALA A 418 65.35 49.10 -74.73
C ALA A 418 65.40 49.27 -73.19
N LEU A 419 66.23 50.19 -72.69
CA LEU A 419 66.30 50.52 -71.26
C LEU A 419 65.01 51.18 -70.77
N GLU A 420 64.44 52.11 -71.55
CA GLU A 420 63.16 52.76 -71.22
C GLU A 420 61.99 51.75 -71.21
N ASN A 421 61.95 50.83 -72.17
CA ASN A 421 60.93 49.78 -72.24
C ASN A 421 61.05 48.77 -71.10
N THR A 422 62.26 48.28 -70.78
CA THR A 422 62.48 47.39 -69.63
C THR A 422 62.22 48.09 -68.30
N MET A 423 62.50 49.39 -68.19
CA MET A 423 62.11 50.20 -67.02
C MET A 423 60.58 50.26 -66.87
N LYS A 424 59.82 50.54 -67.94
CA LYS A 424 58.34 50.55 -67.91
C LYS A 424 57.78 49.17 -67.57
N GLU A 425 58.32 48.11 -68.15
CA GLU A 425 57.91 46.73 -67.84
C GLU A 425 58.20 46.38 -66.36
N SER A 426 59.32 46.85 -65.80
CA SER A 426 59.62 46.70 -64.38
C SER A 426 58.64 47.48 -63.48
N GLN A 427 58.21 48.68 -63.89
CA GLN A 427 57.20 49.47 -63.17
C GLN A 427 55.83 48.79 -63.18
N ILE A 428 55.41 48.21 -64.31
CA ILE A 428 54.16 47.43 -64.41
C ILE A 428 54.23 46.24 -63.45
N LYS A 429 55.32 45.45 -63.49
CA LYS A 429 55.51 44.31 -62.58
C LYS A 429 55.57 44.70 -61.10
N ILE A 430 56.11 45.87 -60.76
CA ILE A 430 56.06 46.41 -59.39
C ILE A 430 54.61 46.71 -58.96
N ILE A 431 53.79 47.29 -59.83
CA ILE A 431 52.37 47.58 -59.55
C ILE A 431 51.55 46.29 -59.44
N GLU A 432 51.78 45.32 -60.33
CA GLU A 432 51.14 43.98 -60.26
C GLU A 432 51.46 43.27 -58.94
N LEU A 433 52.74 43.27 -58.52
CA LEU A 433 53.16 42.69 -57.25
C LEU A 433 52.59 43.46 -56.05
N GLN A 434 52.44 44.78 -56.12
CA GLN A 434 51.77 45.57 -55.08
C GLN A 434 50.30 45.17 -54.92
N HIS A 435 49.53 45.09 -56.02
CA HIS A 435 48.14 44.64 -55.98
C HIS A 435 48.00 43.19 -55.47
N LEU A 436 48.89 42.28 -55.87
CA LEU A 436 48.89 40.90 -55.36
C LEU A 436 49.15 40.84 -53.84
N VAL A 437 50.11 41.61 -53.34
CA VAL A 437 50.40 41.68 -51.90
C VAL A 437 49.26 42.35 -51.13
N GLU A 438 48.55 43.31 -51.72
CA GLU A 438 47.34 43.91 -51.11
C GLU A 438 46.15 42.95 -51.10
N ALA A 439 45.93 42.17 -52.16
CA ALA A 439 44.93 41.11 -52.19
C ALA A 439 45.20 40.03 -51.12
N LEU A 440 46.44 39.56 -51.01
CA LEU A 440 46.86 38.59 -49.98
C LEU A 440 46.73 39.15 -48.56
N ARG A 441 46.93 40.46 -48.35
CA ARG A 441 46.66 41.13 -47.06
C ARG A 441 45.16 41.18 -46.74
N ALA A 442 44.31 41.43 -47.73
CA ALA A 442 42.86 41.44 -47.56
C ALA A 442 42.33 40.03 -47.22
N GLU A 443 42.77 39.01 -47.96
CA GLU A 443 42.45 37.60 -47.68
C GLU A 443 42.93 37.17 -46.28
N SER A 444 44.17 37.50 -45.92
CA SER A 444 44.71 37.27 -44.56
C SER A 444 43.92 38.01 -43.49
N GLY A 445 43.32 39.16 -43.82
CA GLY A 445 42.40 39.90 -42.94
C GLY A 445 41.09 39.16 -42.73
N LEU A 446 40.45 38.69 -43.81
CA LEU A 446 39.22 37.89 -43.74
C LEU A 446 39.42 36.61 -42.95
N LEU A 447 40.50 35.86 -43.22
CA LEU A 447 40.86 34.65 -42.48
C LEU A 447 41.05 34.92 -40.99
N ARG A 448 41.70 36.03 -40.62
CA ARG A 448 41.83 36.44 -39.21
C ARG A 448 40.46 36.71 -38.56
N THR A 449 39.58 37.48 -39.22
CA THR A 449 38.24 37.76 -38.66
C THR A 449 37.39 36.50 -38.51
N ARG A 450 37.55 35.50 -39.39
CA ARG A 450 36.90 34.19 -39.26
C ARG A 450 37.44 33.41 -38.05
N LEU A 451 38.77 33.36 -37.87
CA LEU A 451 39.39 32.69 -36.71
C LEU A 451 38.99 33.37 -35.39
N GLU A 452 38.96 34.70 -35.34
CA GLU A 452 38.47 35.47 -34.20
C GLU A 452 36.97 35.24 -33.92
N GLY A 453 36.18 34.86 -34.92
CA GLY A 453 34.78 34.43 -34.77
C GLY A 453 34.71 33.05 -34.12
N GLN A 454 35.42 32.07 -34.69
CA GLN A 454 35.48 30.70 -34.18
C GLN A 454 36.06 30.62 -32.76
N GLU A 455 37.03 31.45 -32.41
CA GLU A 455 37.55 31.55 -31.03
C GLU A 455 36.46 32.02 -30.04
N LYS A 456 35.62 32.98 -30.44
CA LYS A 456 34.50 33.48 -29.62
C LYS A 456 33.41 32.41 -29.47
N GLU A 457 33.10 31.66 -30.54
CA GLU A 457 32.16 30.53 -30.52
C GLU A 457 32.67 29.40 -29.59
N ILE A 458 33.92 28.97 -29.74
CA ILE A 458 34.58 28.00 -28.86
C ILE A 458 34.60 28.51 -27.40
N GLY A 459 34.82 29.82 -27.20
CA GLY A 459 34.78 30.48 -25.90
C GLY A 459 33.37 30.54 -25.27
N GLN A 460 32.30 30.47 -26.07
CA GLN A 460 30.91 30.34 -25.59
C GLN A 460 30.58 28.88 -25.28
N LEU A 461 30.89 27.95 -26.18
CA LEU A 461 30.68 26.51 -25.98
C LEU A 461 31.39 26.00 -24.71
N ARG A 462 32.65 26.41 -24.47
CA ARG A 462 33.38 26.09 -23.22
C ARG A 462 32.71 26.61 -21.95
N LYS A 463 31.93 27.71 -22.01
CA LYS A 463 31.15 28.22 -20.87
C LYS A 463 29.86 27.44 -20.68
N GLN A 464 29.20 27.04 -21.77
CA GLN A 464 28.01 26.19 -21.74
C GLN A 464 28.34 24.80 -21.17
N ILE A 465 29.43 24.17 -21.63
CA ILE A 465 29.93 22.89 -21.10
C ILE A 465 30.13 22.99 -19.58
N LYS A 466 30.87 23.98 -19.08
CA LYS A 466 31.07 24.19 -17.63
C LYS A 466 29.79 24.44 -16.83
N HIS A 467 28.77 25.03 -17.45
CA HIS A 467 27.47 25.22 -16.83
C HIS A 467 26.62 23.94 -16.80
N LEU A 468 26.87 22.99 -17.72
CA LEU A 468 26.27 21.66 -17.71
C LEU A 468 27.01 20.74 -16.72
N GLU A 469 28.34 20.74 -16.71
CA GLU A 469 29.18 20.02 -15.72
C GLU A 469 28.76 20.34 -14.27
N GLU A 470 28.56 21.63 -13.95
CA GLU A 470 28.12 22.07 -12.62
C GLU A 470 26.65 21.67 -12.32
N LYS A 471 25.77 21.65 -13.33
CA LYS A 471 24.39 21.15 -13.17
C LYS A 471 24.35 19.64 -12.95
N GLU A 472 25.24 18.89 -13.61
CA GLU A 472 25.41 17.45 -13.43
C GLU A 472 25.93 17.14 -12.02
N ARG A 473 26.95 17.86 -11.55
CA ARG A 473 27.47 17.76 -10.17
C ARG A 473 26.35 17.94 -9.13
N VAL A 474 25.57 19.02 -9.23
CA VAL A 474 24.46 19.30 -8.31
C VAL A 474 23.31 18.29 -8.43
N ALA A 475 23.05 17.76 -9.63
CA ALA A 475 22.06 16.70 -9.82
C ALA A 475 22.51 15.38 -9.18
N ASN A 476 23.79 15.01 -9.32
CA ASN A 476 24.36 13.81 -8.71
C ASN A 476 24.32 13.91 -7.17
N GLU A 477 24.73 15.05 -6.59
CA GLU A 477 24.63 15.30 -5.14
C GLU A 477 23.17 15.22 -4.64
N SER A 478 22.20 15.68 -5.43
CA SER A 478 20.77 15.54 -5.11
C SER A 478 20.28 14.09 -5.19
N VAL A 479 20.78 13.30 -6.13
CA VAL A 479 20.45 11.87 -6.27
C VAL A 479 21.09 11.05 -5.14
N GLU A 480 22.32 11.37 -4.73
CA GLU A 480 22.97 10.75 -3.58
C GLU A 480 22.19 11.03 -2.28
N GLY A 481 21.72 12.26 -2.06
CA GLY A 481 20.86 12.62 -0.93
C GLY A 481 19.56 11.81 -0.91
N LEU A 482 18.82 11.80 -2.02
CA LEU A 482 17.58 11.01 -2.15
C LEU A 482 17.82 9.50 -1.95
N MET A 483 18.98 8.98 -2.34
CA MET A 483 19.35 7.58 -2.11
C MET A 483 19.54 7.27 -0.61
N MET A 484 20.13 8.20 0.15
CA MET A 484 20.21 8.09 1.61
C MET A 484 18.83 8.12 2.26
N ASP A 485 17.96 9.05 1.86
CA ASP A 485 16.59 9.15 2.39
C ASP A 485 15.75 7.89 2.07
N ILE A 486 15.87 7.33 0.86
CA ILE A 486 15.23 6.07 0.46
C ILE A 486 15.71 4.92 1.35
N THR A 487 17.02 4.78 1.60
CA THR A 487 17.54 3.70 2.46
C THR A 487 17.11 3.85 3.92
N ALA A 488 17.04 5.08 4.45
CA ALA A 488 16.50 5.35 5.79
C ALA A 488 15.00 4.99 5.88
N ALA A 489 14.20 5.38 4.89
CA ALA A 489 12.78 5.04 4.82
C ALA A 489 12.55 3.52 4.67
N GLU A 490 13.39 2.82 3.90
CA GLU A 490 13.37 1.36 3.82
C GLU A 490 13.65 0.69 5.17
N GLU A 491 14.63 1.17 5.94
CA GLU A 491 14.89 0.67 7.30
C GLU A 491 13.71 0.92 8.22
N GLU A 492 13.09 2.10 8.15
CA GLU A 492 11.91 2.41 8.93
C GLU A 492 10.72 1.49 8.56
N ILE A 493 10.45 1.26 7.27
CA ILE A 493 9.45 0.30 6.80
C ILE A 493 9.75 -1.12 7.32
N LYS A 494 11.03 -1.51 7.43
CA LYS A 494 11.43 -2.80 8.03
C LYS A 494 11.12 -2.84 9.54
N ARG A 495 11.35 -1.75 10.29
CA ARG A 495 10.99 -1.63 11.72
C ARG A 495 9.47 -1.72 11.94
N TRP A 496 8.68 -0.96 11.18
CA TRP A 496 7.20 -0.98 11.29
C TRP A 496 6.62 -2.35 10.95
N LYS A 497 7.20 -3.08 9.97
CA LYS A 497 6.78 -4.46 9.65
C LYS A 497 7.06 -5.43 10.81
N MET A 498 8.26 -5.41 11.39
CA MET A 498 8.59 -6.26 12.54
C MET A 498 7.62 -6.01 13.71
N ALA A 499 7.36 -4.74 14.05
CA ALA A 499 6.43 -4.39 15.13
C ALA A 499 4.98 -4.88 14.86
N ALA A 500 4.51 -4.77 13.61
CA ALA A 500 3.18 -5.27 13.22
C ALA A 500 3.10 -6.81 13.21
N GLU A 501 4.19 -7.51 12.90
CA GLU A 501 4.27 -8.98 13.00
C GLU A 501 4.28 -9.44 14.46
N GLU A 502 5.02 -8.76 15.34
CA GLU A 502 5.04 -8.98 16.80
C GLU A 502 3.67 -8.71 17.46
N GLU A 503 2.98 -7.62 17.10
CA GLU A 503 1.62 -7.32 17.59
C GLU A 503 0.62 -8.38 17.10
N ALA A 504 0.75 -8.84 15.84
CA ALA A 504 -0.08 -9.91 15.31
C ALA A 504 0.19 -11.27 16.00
N GLU A 505 1.40 -11.53 16.48
CA GLU A 505 1.71 -12.72 17.29
C GLU A 505 1.16 -12.63 18.71
N ALA A 506 1.29 -11.48 19.37
CA ALA A 506 0.65 -11.23 20.65
C ALA A 506 -0.89 -11.39 20.56
N GLY A 507 -1.51 -10.84 19.52
CA GLY A 507 -2.94 -11.01 19.22
C GLY A 507 -3.34 -12.48 19.05
N ARG A 508 -2.56 -13.26 18.29
CA ARG A 508 -2.78 -14.71 18.12
C ARG A 508 -2.67 -15.50 19.43
N SER A 509 -1.77 -15.12 20.34
CA SER A 509 -1.67 -15.74 21.67
C SER A 509 -2.91 -15.46 22.51
N ILE A 510 -3.37 -14.21 22.54
CA ILE A 510 -4.57 -13.78 23.29
C ILE A 510 -5.84 -14.45 22.74
N GLU A 511 -5.95 -14.61 21.42
CA GLU A 511 -7.06 -15.37 20.81
C GLU A 511 -7.08 -16.83 21.26
N GLN A 512 -5.92 -17.50 21.31
CA GLN A 512 -5.80 -18.88 21.80
C GLN A 512 -6.17 -19.01 23.28
N GLU A 513 -5.77 -18.04 24.12
CA GLU A 513 -6.17 -17.98 25.53
C GLU A 513 -7.68 -17.82 25.70
N PHE A 514 -8.32 -16.92 24.94
CA PHE A 514 -9.78 -16.79 24.97
C PHE A 514 -10.49 -18.03 24.43
N GLN A 515 -9.96 -18.68 23.39
CA GLN A 515 -10.52 -19.91 22.84
C GLN A 515 -10.45 -21.07 23.86
N ALA A 516 -9.35 -21.17 24.62
CA ALA A 516 -9.20 -22.08 25.74
C ALA A 516 -10.23 -21.77 26.86
N GLN A 517 -10.35 -20.52 27.30
CA GLN A 517 -11.35 -20.11 28.31
C GLN A 517 -12.78 -20.45 27.87
N ILE A 518 -13.14 -20.15 26.62
CA ILE A 518 -14.47 -20.48 26.05
C ILE A 518 -14.71 -21.99 26.04
N SER A 519 -13.68 -22.81 25.80
CA SER A 519 -13.81 -24.28 25.88
C SER A 519 -14.04 -24.79 27.31
N SER A 520 -13.40 -24.19 28.32
CA SER A 520 -13.62 -24.53 29.74
C SER A 520 -15.04 -24.18 30.15
N LEU A 521 -15.47 -22.94 29.87
CA LEU A 521 -16.80 -22.46 30.20
C LEU A 521 -17.92 -23.25 29.50
N ARG A 522 -17.68 -23.76 28.27
CA ARG A 522 -18.62 -24.69 27.60
C ARG A 522 -18.70 -26.04 28.32
N LYS A 523 -17.57 -26.59 28.75
CA LYS A 523 -17.51 -27.86 29.50
C LYS A 523 -18.21 -27.73 30.86
N GLU A 524 -17.93 -26.66 31.61
CA GLU A 524 -18.60 -26.33 32.89
C GLU A 524 -20.12 -26.16 32.71
N LEU A 525 -20.54 -25.49 31.64
CA LEU A 525 -21.96 -25.32 31.30
C LEU A 525 -22.65 -26.66 30.97
N ASP A 526 -21.98 -27.56 30.25
CA ASP A 526 -22.53 -28.87 29.91
C ASP A 526 -22.55 -29.84 31.11
N GLU A 527 -21.57 -29.76 32.02
CA GLU A 527 -21.58 -30.43 33.32
C GLU A 527 -22.75 -29.92 34.19
N ALA A 528 -22.97 -28.60 34.25
CA ALA A 528 -24.09 -28.00 34.97
C ALA A 528 -25.45 -28.45 34.41
N LYS A 529 -25.60 -28.59 33.08
CA LYS A 529 -26.81 -29.15 32.45
C LYS A 529 -27.04 -30.61 32.85
N GLN A 530 -25.99 -31.43 32.90
CA GLN A 530 -26.12 -32.84 33.33
C GLN A 530 -26.59 -32.92 34.79
N VAL A 531 -26.01 -32.13 35.69
CA VAL A 531 -26.46 -32.05 37.09
C VAL A 531 -27.91 -31.54 37.20
N MET A 532 -28.33 -30.57 36.38
CA MET A 532 -29.74 -30.14 36.34
C MET A 532 -30.68 -31.27 35.91
N LEU A 533 -30.37 -32.01 34.85
CA LEU A 533 -31.18 -33.14 34.36
C LEU A 533 -31.27 -34.26 35.41
N GLU A 534 -30.18 -34.56 36.11
CA GLU A 534 -30.20 -35.48 37.26
C GLU A 534 -31.14 -35.00 38.37
N LEU A 535 -31.09 -33.71 38.74
CA LEU A 535 -31.94 -33.13 39.78
C LEU A 535 -33.41 -33.09 39.36
N GLU A 536 -33.70 -32.82 38.09
CA GLU A 536 -35.06 -32.87 37.53
C GLU A 536 -35.63 -34.29 37.58
N ASN A 537 -34.83 -35.31 37.25
CA ASN A 537 -35.24 -36.72 37.35
C ASN A 537 -35.44 -37.15 38.82
N LYS A 538 -34.55 -36.71 39.73
CA LYS A 538 -34.69 -36.93 41.18
C LYS A 538 -35.90 -36.19 41.79
N LEU A 539 -36.35 -35.11 41.15
CA LEU A 539 -37.56 -34.37 41.53
C LEU A 539 -38.81 -35.10 41.03
N LYS A 540 -38.87 -35.50 39.75
CA LYS A 540 -39.99 -36.29 39.18
C LYS A 540 -40.26 -37.57 39.98
N PHE A 541 -39.22 -38.33 40.31
CA PHE A 541 -39.35 -39.52 41.16
C PHE A 541 -39.95 -39.22 42.55
N LYS A 542 -39.64 -38.07 43.15
CA LYS A 542 -40.25 -37.63 44.41
C LYS A 542 -41.69 -37.18 44.25
N GLU A 543 -42.04 -36.53 43.13
CA GLU A 543 -43.41 -36.16 42.79
C GLU A 543 -44.28 -37.39 42.56
N GLU A 544 -43.79 -38.38 41.81
CA GLU A 544 -44.42 -39.69 41.63
C GLU A 544 -44.61 -40.43 42.96
N THR A 545 -43.58 -40.46 43.80
CA THR A 545 -43.65 -41.04 45.16
C THR A 545 -44.69 -40.31 46.03
N ALA A 546 -44.74 -38.98 45.98
CA ALA A 546 -45.72 -38.19 46.71
C ALA A 546 -47.15 -38.41 46.19
N ALA A 547 -47.34 -38.49 44.87
CA ALA A 547 -48.63 -38.80 44.25
C ALA A 547 -49.12 -40.21 44.63
N ALA A 548 -48.24 -41.21 44.64
CA ALA A 548 -48.54 -42.55 45.10
C ALA A 548 -48.91 -42.58 46.60
N ALA A 549 -48.18 -41.84 47.45
CA ALA A 549 -48.49 -41.72 48.87
C ALA A 549 -49.85 -41.02 49.12
N MET A 550 -50.18 -39.97 48.34
CA MET A 550 -51.49 -39.33 48.40
C MET A 550 -52.60 -40.27 47.94
N ALA A 551 -52.43 -40.99 46.83
CA ALA A 551 -53.39 -41.99 46.35
C ALA A 551 -53.63 -43.12 47.37
N ALA A 552 -52.57 -43.60 48.04
CA ALA A 552 -52.65 -44.59 49.10
C ALA A 552 -53.39 -44.07 50.33
N ARG A 553 -53.14 -42.81 50.76
CA ARG A 553 -53.92 -42.14 51.81
C ARG A 553 -55.40 -42.04 51.41
N ASP A 554 -55.68 -41.62 50.19
CA ASP A 554 -57.03 -41.49 49.65
C ASP A 554 -57.80 -42.81 49.68
N ALA A 555 -57.13 -43.92 49.34
CA ALA A 555 -57.66 -45.28 49.45
C ALA A 555 -57.89 -45.69 50.91
N ALA A 556 -56.97 -45.36 51.82
CA ALA A 556 -57.11 -45.62 53.25
C ALA A 556 -58.28 -44.84 53.86
N GLU A 557 -58.46 -43.57 53.52
CA GLU A 557 -59.61 -42.76 53.94
C GLU A 557 -60.94 -43.30 53.41
N LYS A 558 -60.98 -43.79 52.15
CA LYS A 558 -62.16 -44.45 51.58
C LYS A 558 -62.47 -45.75 52.33
N SER A 559 -61.44 -46.54 52.68
CA SER A 559 -61.57 -47.76 53.49
C SER A 559 -62.10 -47.48 54.91
N LEU A 560 -61.57 -46.43 55.58
CA LEU A 560 -62.02 -45.99 56.90
C LEU A 560 -63.49 -45.57 56.87
N LYS A 561 -63.90 -44.73 55.90
CA LYS A 561 -65.30 -44.30 55.74
C LYS A 561 -66.24 -45.50 55.52
N LEU A 562 -65.80 -46.54 54.81
CA LEU A 562 -66.55 -47.80 54.68
C LEU A 562 -66.58 -48.64 55.97
N ALA A 563 -65.53 -48.60 56.79
CA ALA A 563 -65.51 -49.24 58.11
C ALA A 563 -66.46 -48.52 59.09
N ASP A 564 -66.48 -47.19 59.10
CA ASP A 564 -67.41 -46.39 59.91
C ASP A 564 -68.87 -46.63 59.51
N MET A 565 -69.18 -46.69 58.21
CA MET A 565 -70.50 -47.10 57.70
C MET A 565 -70.90 -48.53 58.08
N ARG A 566 -69.93 -49.43 58.29
CA ARG A 566 -70.20 -50.78 58.81
C ARG A 566 -70.41 -50.74 60.33
N SER A 567 -69.65 -49.93 61.06
CA SER A 567 -69.78 -49.77 62.52
C SER A 567 -71.12 -49.14 62.92
N SER A 568 -71.61 -48.15 62.16
CA SER A 568 -72.93 -47.55 62.40
C SER A 568 -74.05 -48.58 62.19
N ARG A 569 -74.05 -49.30 61.07
CA ARG A 569 -75.03 -50.38 60.80
C ARG A 569 -74.98 -51.52 61.81
N LEU A 570 -73.82 -51.79 62.42
CA LEU A 570 -73.70 -52.75 63.51
C LEU A 570 -74.24 -52.19 64.84
N ARG A 571 -74.03 -50.90 65.13
CA ARG A 571 -74.64 -50.22 66.28
C ARG A 571 -76.16 -50.13 66.15
N GLU A 572 -76.68 -49.68 65.01
CA GLU A 572 -78.12 -49.69 64.68
C GLU A 572 -78.75 -51.08 64.91
N ARG A 573 -78.06 -52.16 64.52
CA ARG A 573 -78.49 -53.55 64.78
C ARG A 573 -78.40 -53.97 66.25
N LEU A 574 -77.40 -53.51 66.99
CA LEU A 574 -77.26 -53.79 68.42
C LEU A 574 -78.31 -53.01 69.23
N GLU A 575 -78.60 -51.77 68.86
CA GLU A 575 -79.65 -50.93 69.43
C GLU A 575 -81.04 -51.55 69.18
N GLU A 576 -81.30 -52.03 67.96
CA GLU A 576 -82.52 -52.77 67.62
C GLU A 576 -82.62 -54.13 68.35
N LEU A 577 -81.53 -54.89 68.48
CA LEU A 577 -81.51 -56.12 69.28
C LEU A 577 -81.68 -55.84 70.79
N ASN A 578 -81.17 -54.72 71.29
CA ASN A 578 -81.37 -54.29 72.67
C ASN A 578 -82.81 -53.85 72.92
N ARG A 579 -83.44 -53.13 71.98
CA ARG A 579 -84.88 -52.83 72.00
C ARG A 579 -85.72 -54.10 72.02
N GLN A 580 -85.38 -55.09 71.19
CA GLN A 580 -86.02 -56.41 71.21
C GLN A 580 -85.77 -57.17 72.52
N LEU A 581 -84.60 -57.02 73.14
CA LEU A 581 -84.30 -57.59 74.46
C LEU A 581 -85.17 -56.95 75.54
N GLU A 582 -85.23 -55.62 75.60
CA GLU A 582 -86.09 -54.86 76.54
C GLU A 582 -87.58 -55.22 76.33
N GLU A 583 -88.06 -55.33 75.08
CA GLU A 583 -89.41 -55.79 74.76
C GLU A 583 -89.67 -57.27 75.12
N SER A 584 -88.60 -58.08 75.23
CA SER A 584 -88.68 -59.45 75.73
C SER A 584 -88.62 -59.52 77.26
N ASP A 585 -87.85 -58.66 77.91
CA ASP A 585 -87.66 -58.66 79.37
C ASP A 585 -88.93 -58.17 80.08
N ASN A 586 -89.53 -57.09 79.53
CA ASN A 586 -90.88 -56.63 79.88
C ASN A 586 -91.99 -57.68 79.61
N ARG A 587 -91.69 -58.81 78.94
CA ARG A 587 -92.59 -59.98 78.85
C ARG A 587 -92.22 -61.07 79.86
N THR A 588 -90.93 -61.34 80.09
CA THR A 588 -90.48 -62.39 81.02
C THR A 588 -90.66 -62.05 82.50
N ASP A 589 -90.84 -60.78 82.86
CA ASP A 589 -91.14 -60.31 84.22
C ASP A 589 -92.49 -60.84 84.80
N SER A 590 -93.20 -61.68 84.03
CA SER A 590 -94.46 -62.34 84.42
C SER A 590 -94.39 -63.87 84.62
N ILE A 591 -93.33 -64.59 84.17
CA ILE A 591 -93.30 -66.09 84.19
C ILE A 591 -91.94 -66.69 84.64
N SER A 592 -91.82 -66.87 85.96
CA SER A 592 -91.11 -67.95 86.69
C SER A 592 -89.68 -68.41 86.32
N ARG A 593 -88.74 -68.15 87.26
CA ARG A 593 -87.82 -69.11 87.93
C ARG A 593 -87.38 -70.38 87.15
N SER A 594 -86.11 -70.47 86.70
CA SER A 594 -85.37 -71.75 86.69
C SER A 594 -83.83 -71.63 86.68
N GLY A 595 -83.16 -72.67 87.20
CA GLY A 595 -81.75 -72.71 87.60
C GLY A 595 -80.66 -72.75 86.51
N HIS A 596 -79.49 -72.23 86.90
CA HIS A 596 -78.12 -72.66 86.55
C HIS A 596 -77.67 -72.58 85.06
N ARG A 597 -76.56 -71.91 84.76
CA ARG A 597 -75.20 -72.35 85.21
C ARG A 597 -74.15 -71.25 85.04
N TYR A 598 -73.10 -71.29 85.86
CA TYR A 598 -71.83 -70.62 85.54
C TYR A 598 -71.16 -71.33 84.36
N MET A 599 -70.59 -70.58 83.42
CA MET A 599 -69.46 -71.03 82.61
C MET A 599 -68.38 -69.94 82.62
N CYS A 600 -67.16 -70.34 82.94
CA CYS A 600 -65.98 -69.49 82.86
C CYS A 600 -65.57 -69.27 81.39
N TRP A 601 -64.90 -68.15 81.11
CA TRP A 601 -64.23 -67.94 79.83
C TRP A 601 -62.77 -67.49 80.07
N PRO A 602 -61.76 -68.10 79.43
CA PRO A 602 -60.36 -67.98 79.89
C PRO A 602 -59.56 -66.94 79.09
N TRP A 603 -58.66 -66.24 79.77
CA TRP A 603 -57.61 -65.45 79.12
C TRP A 603 -56.49 -66.36 78.62
N GLN A 604 -56.51 -66.72 77.33
CA GLN A 604 -55.38 -67.31 76.61
C GLN A 604 -55.59 -67.12 75.10
N TRP A 605 -54.68 -66.41 74.42
CA TRP A 605 -54.27 -66.56 73.01
C TRP A 605 -53.26 -65.44 72.60
N LEU A 606 -52.21 -65.23 73.41
CA LEU A 606 -51.01 -64.51 72.96
C LEU A 606 -50.04 -65.52 72.35
N GLY A 607 -50.30 -65.89 71.10
CA GLY A 607 -49.61 -66.96 70.36
C GLY A 607 -48.24 -66.56 69.82
N LEU A 608 -47.25 -66.34 70.69
CA LEU A 608 -45.84 -66.21 70.30
C LEU A 608 -45.13 -67.57 70.28
N ASN A 609 -44.73 -68.02 69.07
CA ASN A 609 -43.39 -68.54 68.72
C ASN A 609 -43.31 -69.78 67.80
N TYR A 610 -42.52 -69.62 66.72
CA TYR A 610 -41.54 -70.54 66.13
C TYR A 610 -41.96 -71.82 65.34
N VAL A 611 -41.79 -71.71 64.00
CA VAL A 611 -40.94 -72.56 63.12
C VAL A 611 -41.35 -74.01 62.80
N ARG A 612 -41.86 -74.25 61.56
CA ARG A 612 -41.15 -74.92 60.41
C ARG A 612 -42.10 -75.55 59.35
N LEU A 613 -41.96 -75.09 58.08
CA LEU A 613 -42.11 -75.71 56.72
C LEU A 613 -42.77 -77.11 56.53
N PRO A 614 -43.19 -77.50 55.29
CA PRO A 614 -43.76 -76.77 54.12
C PRO A 614 -44.99 -77.56 53.53
N PRO A 615 -45.46 -77.46 52.26
CA PRO A 615 -45.23 -76.53 51.13
C PRO A 615 -46.54 -75.76 50.75
N THR A 616 -46.99 -75.38 49.53
CA THR A 616 -46.62 -75.63 48.11
C THR A 616 -47.17 -74.52 47.17
N GLU A 617 -46.95 -74.68 45.85
CA GLU A 617 -47.72 -74.22 44.65
C GLU A 617 -49.13 -73.59 44.89
N THR A 618 -49.55 -72.50 44.22
CA THR A 618 -49.18 -71.95 42.89
C THR A 618 -49.15 -70.40 42.76
N ASP A 619 -48.37 -69.94 41.77
CA ASP A 619 -48.54 -68.78 40.87
C ASP A 619 -48.73 -67.30 41.31
N GLN A 620 -47.72 -66.50 40.92
CA GLN A 620 -47.79 -65.23 40.16
C GLN A 620 -48.57 -64.03 40.78
N THR A 621 -47.90 -62.95 41.22
CA THR A 621 -47.22 -62.02 40.30
C THR A 621 -46.25 -61.05 41.00
N SER A 622 -44.99 -61.07 40.56
CA SER A 622 -44.20 -59.91 40.07
C SER A 622 -44.22 -58.58 40.84
N ASN A 623 -43.27 -58.38 41.77
CA ASN A 623 -42.52 -57.11 41.89
C ASN A 623 -41.32 -57.22 42.87
N GLU A 624 -40.09 -57.18 42.34
CA GLU A 624 -38.85 -56.66 42.97
C GLU A 624 -37.75 -56.73 41.89
N MET A 625 -37.17 -55.59 41.47
CA MET A 625 -35.84 -55.14 41.88
C MET A 625 -34.71 -56.16 41.69
N GLU A 626 -34.24 -56.33 40.45
CA GLU A 626 -32.88 -56.83 40.19
C GLU A 626 -31.93 -55.65 39.97
N LEU A 627 -30.94 -55.52 40.85
CA LEU A 627 -29.76 -54.69 40.62
C LEU A 627 -28.80 -55.47 39.72
N SER A 628 -28.23 -54.82 38.70
CA SER A 628 -27.17 -55.40 37.89
C SER A 628 -26.24 -54.31 37.36
N GLU A 629 -24.97 -54.42 37.73
CA GLU A 629 -23.85 -53.69 37.13
C GLU A 629 -23.57 -54.26 35.72
N PRO A 630 -22.84 -53.56 34.81
CA PRO A 630 -21.40 -53.36 35.01
C PRO A 630 -20.85 -51.99 34.61
N LEU A 631 -19.71 -51.63 35.22
CA LEU A 631 -18.78 -50.66 34.65
C LEU A 631 -18.01 -51.29 33.47
N ILE A 632 -17.79 -50.51 32.41
CA ILE A 632 -16.87 -50.83 31.31
C ILE A 632 -15.80 -49.74 31.27
N ILE A 633 -14.57 -50.12 30.93
CA ILE A 633 -13.39 -49.26 30.70
C ILE A 633 -13.26 -49.02 29.19
#